data_AF-A0A1V3Y2C5-F1
#
_entry.id   AF-A0A1V3Y2C5-F1
#
_cell.length_a   1.000
_cell.length_b   1.000
_cell.length_c   1.000
_cell.angle_alpha   90.00
_cell.angle_beta   90.00
_cell.angle_gamma   90.00
#
_symmetry.space_group_name_H-M   'P 1'
#
loop_
_entity.id
_entity.type
_entity.pdbx_description
1 polymer ?
#
loop_
_entity_poly.entity_id
_entity_poly.type
_entity_poly.pdbx_seq_one_letter_code
_entity_poly.pdbx_strand_id
1 'polypeptide(L)'
;MEMPREGDYIAIQSYKHNGTLHRNWRDTMVVKTEQNIIIGVNDRTLITEEDGRKWISREPAIVYFHRKLWFNVIAMLRPDGVAYYANLASPFILDREALKYIDYDLDIKVFPDGEIRLLDADEYAMNKKRWHYSEEIDSILRSTSFELLDWIDQKKGPFAKKFAQIWYERYNQLRPDLDRSFFKGRENEERKILGT
;
A
#
# COMPACT_ATOMS: atom_id res chain seq x y z
N MET A 1 15.73 -5.85 17.09
CA MET A 1 14.84 -4.68 17.18
C MET A 1 13.43 -5.19 17.36
N GLU A 2 12.67 -4.62 18.28
CA GLU A 2 11.28 -5.05 18.51
C GLU A 2 10.40 -4.57 17.36
N MET A 3 9.55 -5.45 16.84
CA MET A 3 8.60 -5.11 15.79
C MET A 3 7.47 -4.25 16.39
N PRO A 4 6.87 -3.33 15.61
CA PRO A 4 5.77 -2.51 16.10
C PRO A 4 4.57 -3.39 16.44
N ARG A 5 3.85 -3.02 17.49
CA ARG A 5 2.64 -3.71 17.92
C ARG A 5 1.42 -3.04 17.28
N GLU A 6 0.31 -3.74 17.32
CA GLU A 6 -0.96 -3.15 16.89
C GLU A 6 -1.29 -1.91 17.73
N GLY A 7 -1.67 -0.82 17.08
CA GLY A 7 -1.92 0.49 17.69
C GLY A 7 -0.70 1.42 17.72
N ASP A 8 0.52 0.89 17.56
CA ASP A 8 1.72 1.73 17.44
C ASP A 8 1.69 2.50 16.11
N TYR A 9 2.28 3.70 16.11
CA TYR A 9 2.47 4.49 14.89
C TYR A 9 3.91 4.39 14.40
N ILE A 10 4.05 4.22 13.10
CA ILE A 10 5.34 4.23 12.41
C ILE A 10 5.32 5.25 11.27
N ALA A 11 6.50 5.79 10.95
CA ALA A 11 6.72 6.48 9.70
C ALA A 11 7.01 5.47 8.58
N ILE A 12 6.68 5.85 7.35
CA ILE A 12 7.05 5.11 6.14
C ILE A 12 7.86 6.04 5.25
N GLN A 13 8.95 5.54 4.70
CA GLN A 13 9.81 6.26 3.77
C GLN A 13 10.03 5.44 2.51
N SER A 14 9.74 6.04 1.37
CA SER A 14 10.14 5.49 0.07
C SER A 14 11.40 6.18 -0.42
N TYR A 15 12.27 5.40 -1.03
CA TYR A 15 13.51 5.85 -1.64
C TYR A 15 13.49 5.50 -3.12
N LYS A 16 14.26 6.21 -3.94
CA LYS A 16 14.58 5.77 -5.30
C LYS A 16 15.86 4.93 -5.30
N HIS A 17 16.13 4.26 -6.42
CA HIS A 17 17.24 3.33 -6.54
C HIS A 17 18.62 3.94 -6.20
N ASN A 18 18.81 5.22 -6.53
CA ASN A 18 20.02 5.97 -6.19
C ASN A 18 20.14 6.37 -4.69
N GLY A 19 19.19 5.96 -3.85
CA GLY A 19 19.17 6.24 -2.42
C GLY A 19 18.56 7.58 -2.02
N THR A 20 18.00 8.36 -2.95
CA THR A 20 17.33 9.62 -2.59
C THR A 20 15.97 9.34 -1.95
N LEU A 21 15.67 10.03 -0.85
CA LEU A 21 14.34 10.00 -0.23
C LEU A 21 13.31 10.57 -1.21
N HIS A 22 12.29 9.78 -1.53
CA HIS A 22 11.23 10.15 -2.46
C HIS A 22 10.01 10.71 -1.74
N ARG A 23 9.48 9.96 -0.76
CA ARG A 23 8.33 10.40 0.05
C ARG A 23 8.45 9.90 1.48
N ASN A 24 7.90 10.69 2.41
CA ASN A 24 7.77 10.33 3.81
C ASN A 24 6.33 10.49 4.29
N TRP A 25 5.71 9.41 4.73
CA TRP A 25 4.43 9.39 5.44
C TRP A 25 4.70 9.36 6.93
N ARG A 26 4.30 10.42 7.64
CA ARG A 26 4.67 10.61 9.05
C ARG A 26 3.99 9.60 9.98
N ASP A 27 2.69 9.39 9.79
CA ASP A 27 1.85 8.64 10.73
C ASP A 27 1.12 7.50 9.99
N THR A 28 1.53 6.27 10.27
CA THR A 28 0.81 5.05 9.88
C THR A 28 0.53 4.22 11.13
N MET A 29 -0.75 4.01 11.47
CA MET A 29 -1.09 3.11 12.57
C MET A 29 -0.93 1.66 12.11
N VAL A 30 -0.14 0.88 12.84
CA VAL A 30 -0.02 -0.56 12.61
C VAL A 30 -1.27 -1.27 13.12
N VAL A 31 -1.92 -2.05 12.26
CA VAL A 31 -3.09 -2.86 12.61
C VAL A 31 -2.80 -4.35 12.62
N LYS A 32 -1.65 -4.76 12.08
CA LYS A 32 -1.15 -6.13 12.13
C LYS A 32 0.36 -6.17 11.94
N THR A 33 0.99 -7.01 12.73
CA THR A 33 2.40 -7.39 12.57
C THR A 33 2.54 -8.90 12.63
N GLU A 34 3.25 -9.46 11.65
CA GLU A 34 3.70 -10.85 11.64
C GLU A 34 5.19 -10.91 11.28
N GLN A 35 5.75 -12.12 11.22
CA GLN A 35 7.17 -12.31 10.92
C GLN A 35 7.63 -11.59 9.65
N ASN A 36 6.83 -11.67 8.57
CA ASN A 36 7.16 -11.07 7.28
C ASN A 36 6.21 -9.96 6.84
N ILE A 37 5.12 -9.70 7.58
CA ILE A 37 4.05 -8.80 7.14
C ILE A 37 3.89 -7.66 8.14
N ILE A 38 3.73 -6.44 7.62
CA ILE A 38 3.19 -5.31 8.36
C ILE A 38 2.00 -4.77 7.57
N ILE A 39 0.87 -4.60 8.25
CA ILE A 39 -0.32 -3.93 7.72
C ILE A 39 -0.56 -2.69 8.56
N GLY A 40 -0.73 -1.56 7.90
CA GLY A 40 -1.01 -0.29 8.55
C GLY A 40 -2.15 0.47 7.89
N VAL A 41 -2.63 1.50 8.57
CA VAL A 41 -3.63 2.43 8.06
C VAL A 41 -3.10 3.86 8.12
N ASN A 42 -3.18 4.53 6.98
CA ASN A 42 -2.90 5.94 6.81
C ASN A 42 -4.26 6.64 6.77
N ASP A 43 -4.60 7.44 7.78
CA ASP A 43 -5.82 8.27 7.81
C ASP A 43 -5.42 9.72 8.10
N ARG A 44 -5.55 10.58 7.09
CA ARG A 44 -5.08 11.97 7.15
C ARG A 44 -3.63 12.12 7.58
N THR A 45 -2.76 11.31 7.01
CA THR A 45 -1.32 11.33 7.31
C THR A 45 -0.64 12.52 6.62
N LEU A 46 0.38 13.09 7.27
CA LEU A 46 1.22 14.13 6.67
C LEU A 46 2.25 13.47 5.73
N ILE A 47 2.21 13.86 4.46
CA ILE A 47 3.11 13.39 3.41
C ILE A 47 4.08 14.51 3.07
N THR A 48 5.37 14.21 3.07
CA THR A 48 6.43 15.10 2.58
C THR A 48 7.02 14.50 1.31
N GLU A 49 6.99 15.27 0.23
CA GLU A 49 7.59 14.92 -1.07
C GLU A 49 9.10 15.22 -1.06
N GLU A 50 9.83 14.67 -2.04
CA GLU A 50 11.27 14.87 -2.22
C GLU A 50 11.68 16.36 -2.34
N ASP A 51 10.81 17.20 -2.91
CA ASP A 51 11.01 18.64 -3.06
C ASP A 51 10.65 19.44 -1.80
N GLY A 52 10.27 18.76 -0.72
CA GLY A 52 9.90 19.34 0.57
C GLY A 52 8.45 19.83 0.64
N ARG A 53 7.65 19.73 -0.42
CA ARG A 53 6.22 20.00 -0.35
C ARG A 53 5.54 19.07 0.64
N LYS A 54 4.57 19.62 1.38
CA LYS A 54 3.82 18.89 2.40
C LYS A 54 2.34 18.97 2.15
N TRP A 55 1.64 17.84 2.26
CA TRP A 55 0.20 17.76 2.14
C TRP A 55 -0.35 16.63 3.00
N ILE A 56 -1.66 16.66 3.26
CA ILE A 56 -2.34 15.67 4.11
C ILE A 56 -3.20 14.78 3.21
N SER A 57 -3.11 13.46 3.38
CA SER A 57 -3.97 12.53 2.66
C SER A 57 -5.45 12.78 2.98
N ARG A 58 -6.32 12.68 1.97
CA ARG A 58 -7.76 12.91 2.18
C ARG A 58 -8.46 11.65 2.63
N GLU A 59 -8.30 10.59 1.84
CA GLU A 59 -8.94 9.31 2.06
C GLU A 59 -8.05 8.40 2.92
N PRO A 60 -8.66 7.53 3.74
CA PRO A 60 -7.90 6.50 4.42
C PRO A 60 -7.38 5.47 3.43
N ALA A 61 -6.18 4.95 3.69
CA ALA A 61 -5.55 3.91 2.89
C ALA A 61 -4.95 2.84 3.80
N ILE A 62 -5.17 1.57 3.44
CA ILE A 62 -4.56 0.43 4.10
C ILE A 62 -3.31 0.08 3.31
N VAL A 63 -2.17 0.00 3.98
CA VAL A 63 -0.88 -0.34 3.38
C VAL A 63 -0.46 -1.73 3.80
N TYR A 64 0.01 -2.53 2.84
CA TYR A 64 0.49 -3.89 3.02
C TYR A 64 1.95 -3.98 2.58
N PHE A 65 2.82 -4.40 3.50
CA PHE A 65 4.24 -4.60 3.24
C PHE A 65 4.66 -6.02 3.57
N HIS A 66 5.55 -6.59 2.74
CA HIS A 66 6.13 -7.90 2.96
C HIS A 66 7.67 -7.86 2.93
N ARG A 67 8.33 -8.57 3.86
CA ARG A 67 9.80 -8.59 3.99
C ARG A 67 10.54 -9.36 2.90
N LYS A 68 9.81 -10.07 2.04
CA LYS A 68 10.37 -10.93 0.99
C LYS A 68 9.77 -10.72 -0.40
N LEU A 69 8.67 -9.98 -0.51
CA LEU A 69 8.04 -9.73 -1.81
C LEU A 69 8.53 -8.40 -2.33
N TRP A 70 8.65 -8.30 -3.66
CA TRP A 70 9.12 -7.11 -4.36
C TRP A 70 7.98 -6.17 -4.74
N PHE A 71 6.99 -6.09 -3.87
CA PHE A 71 5.90 -5.13 -4.00
C PHE A 71 5.35 -4.74 -2.63
N ASN A 72 4.69 -3.58 -2.59
CA ASN A 72 3.76 -3.21 -1.54
C ASN A 72 2.41 -2.86 -2.16
N VAL A 73 1.33 -2.96 -1.37
CA VAL A 73 -0.02 -2.67 -1.85
C VAL A 73 -0.67 -1.61 -0.98
N ILE A 74 -1.29 -0.63 -1.62
CA ILE A 74 -2.05 0.45 -1.01
C ILE A 74 -3.51 0.29 -1.44
N ALA A 75 -4.38 -0.11 -0.52
CA ALA A 75 -5.82 -0.17 -0.72
C ALA A 75 -6.43 1.16 -0.26
N MET A 76 -6.73 2.04 -1.22
CA MET A 76 -7.35 3.34 -0.98
C MET A 76 -8.87 3.19 -0.83
N LEU A 77 -9.39 3.65 0.30
CA LEU A 77 -10.82 3.58 0.62
C LEU A 77 -11.51 4.83 0.08
N ARG A 78 -12.13 4.73 -1.11
CA ARG A 78 -12.81 5.85 -1.78
C ARG A 78 -14.34 5.70 -1.76
N PRO A 79 -15.12 6.78 -1.88
CA PRO A 79 -16.59 6.70 -1.86
C PRO A 79 -17.18 5.74 -2.91
N ASP A 80 -16.56 5.64 -4.08
CA ASP A 80 -16.95 4.77 -5.21
C ASP A 80 -16.42 3.33 -5.09
N GLY A 81 -15.56 3.04 -4.11
CA GLY A 81 -15.07 1.70 -3.82
C GLY A 81 -13.61 1.67 -3.38
N VAL A 82 -13.03 0.47 -3.36
CA VAL A 82 -11.61 0.31 -3.00
C VAL A 82 -10.81 0.31 -4.29
N ALA A 83 -9.88 1.25 -4.42
CA ALA A 83 -8.87 1.24 -5.48
C ALA A 83 -7.56 0.70 -4.89
N TYR A 84 -6.87 -0.14 -5.65
CA TYR A 84 -5.58 -0.69 -5.23
C TYR A 84 -4.46 -0.12 -6.08
N TYR A 85 -3.36 0.24 -5.44
CA TYR A 85 -2.09 0.51 -6.08
C TYR A 85 -1.11 -0.56 -5.60
N ALA A 86 -0.56 -1.33 -6.52
CA ALA A 86 0.47 -2.32 -6.25
C ALA A 86 1.78 -1.80 -6.83
N ASN A 87 2.63 -1.28 -5.95
CA ASN A 87 3.88 -0.65 -6.35
C ASN A 87 4.95 -1.73 -6.43
N LEU A 88 5.64 -1.84 -7.56
CA LEU A 88 6.86 -2.65 -7.62
C LEU A 88 7.93 -1.94 -6.80
N ALA A 89 8.40 -2.62 -5.77
CA ALA A 89 9.20 -2.03 -4.71
C ALA A 89 10.16 -3.05 -4.12
N SER A 90 11.28 -2.63 -3.53
CA SER A 90 12.09 -3.57 -2.77
C SER A 90 11.28 -4.12 -1.57
N PRO A 91 11.64 -5.32 -1.06
CA PRO A 91 11.20 -5.74 0.25
C PRO A 91 11.55 -4.68 1.30
N PHE A 92 10.68 -4.52 2.30
CA PHE A 92 10.89 -3.47 3.29
C PHE A 92 11.96 -3.84 4.32
N ILE A 93 12.66 -2.82 4.78
CA ILE A 93 13.44 -2.85 6.03
C ILE A 93 12.74 -1.98 7.08
N LEU A 94 13.04 -2.23 8.35
CA LEU A 94 12.47 -1.48 9.45
C LEU A 94 13.59 -1.16 10.43
N ASP A 95 13.73 0.12 10.78
CA ASP A 95 14.62 0.61 11.82
C ASP A 95 13.88 1.52 12.83
N ARG A 96 14.63 2.32 13.61
CA ARG A 96 14.04 3.16 14.68
C ARG A 96 13.30 4.36 14.11
N GLU A 97 13.60 4.72 12.88
CA GLU A 97 13.09 5.91 12.22
C GLU A 97 11.82 5.58 11.45
N ALA A 98 11.88 4.53 10.61
CA ALA A 98 10.80 4.23 9.68
C ALA A 98 10.83 2.80 9.15
N LEU A 99 9.69 2.40 8.57
CA LEU A 99 9.64 1.37 7.54
C LEU A 99 10.16 1.99 6.24
N LYS A 100 11.16 1.36 5.61
CA LYS A 100 11.86 1.89 4.43
C LYS A 100 11.83 0.88 3.28
N TYR A 101 11.63 1.37 2.06
CA TYR A 101 11.68 0.58 0.84
C TYR A 101 12.15 1.41 -0.35
N ILE A 102 12.62 0.75 -1.42
CA ILE A 102 12.92 1.37 -2.71
C ILE A 102 11.69 1.24 -3.61
N ASP A 103 11.26 2.35 -4.19
CA ASP A 103 10.20 2.45 -5.17
C ASP A 103 10.80 2.43 -6.59
N TYR A 104 10.26 1.59 -7.47
CA TYR A 104 10.79 1.39 -8.83
C TYR A 104 9.90 2.00 -9.91
N ASP A 105 9.01 2.94 -9.59
CA ASP A 105 8.26 3.73 -10.59
C ASP A 105 7.38 2.90 -11.54
N LEU A 106 7.00 1.68 -11.15
CA LEU A 106 6.13 0.82 -11.94
C LEU A 106 5.03 0.30 -11.03
N ASP A 107 3.79 0.69 -11.33
CA ASP A 107 2.65 0.37 -10.49
C ASP A 107 1.54 -0.29 -11.30
N ILE A 108 0.86 -1.25 -10.67
CA ILE A 108 -0.41 -1.78 -11.20
C ILE A 108 -1.54 -1.17 -10.38
N LYS A 109 -2.45 -0.49 -11.05
CA LYS A 109 -3.66 0.06 -10.46
C LYS A 109 -4.85 -0.83 -10.77
N VAL A 110 -5.61 -1.18 -9.74
CA VAL A 110 -6.92 -1.83 -9.85
C VAL A 110 -7.99 -0.83 -9.43
N PHE A 111 -8.88 -0.50 -10.34
CA PHE A 111 -9.99 0.43 -10.11
C PHE A 111 -11.15 -0.26 -9.38
N PRO A 112 -12.05 0.49 -8.73
CA PRO A 112 -13.21 -0.08 -8.04
C PRO A 112 -14.12 -0.97 -8.89
N ASP A 113 -14.19 -0.71 -10.19
CA ASP A 113 -14.95 -1.49 -11.17
C ASP A 113 -14.21 -2.75 -11.65
N GLY A 114 -12.97 -2.95 -11.22
CA GLY A 114 -12.11 -4.07 -11.60
C GLY A 114 -11.23 -3.79 -12.82
N GLU A 115 -11.28 -2.61 -13.43
CA GLU A 115 -10.32 -2.25 -14.48
C GLU A 115 -8.88 -2.32 -13.92
N ILE A 116 -7.95 -2.89 -14.69
CA ILE A 116 -6.54 -2.98 -14.33
C ILE A 116 -5.72 -2.13 -15.30
N ARG A 117 -4.86 -1.26 -14.79
CA ARG A 117 -3.93 -0.46 -15.59
C ARG A 117 -2.50 -0.55 -15.06
N LEU A 118 -1.55 -0.67 -15.98
CA LEU A 118 -0.15 -0.42 -15.71
C LEU A 118 0.11 1.09 -15.77
N LEU A 119 0.74 1.63 -14.75
CA LEU A 119 1.08 3.05 -14.64
C LEU A 119 2.60 3.24 -14.69
N ASP A 120 3.01 4.44 -15.10
CA ASP A 120 4.39 4.96 -14.98
C ASP A 120 5.49 4.14 -15.70
N ALA A 121 5.09 3.31 -16.68
CA ALA A 121 6.02 2.51 -17.49
C ALA A 121 7.10 3.34 -18.21
N ASP A 122 6.78 4.57 -18.63
CA ASP A 122 7.75 5.48 -19.24
C ASP A 122 8.76 6.02 -18.20
N GLU A 123 8.30 6.32 -16.99
CA GLU A 123 9.14 6.75 -15.87
C GLU A 123 10.08 5.62 -15.45
N TYR A 124 9.57 4.41 -15.29
CA TYR A 124 10.36 3.21 -15.08
C TYR A 124 11.45 3.06 -16.15
N ALA A 125 11.09 3.13 -17.43
CA ALA A 125 12.04 2.95 -18.53
C ALA A 125 13.15 4.02 -18.53
N MET A 126 12.80 5.25 -18.16
CA MET A 126 13.76 6.35 -18.00
C MET A 126 14.68 6.13 -16.78
N ASN A 127 14.11 5.83 -15.62
CA ASN A 127 14.86 5.67 -14.37
C ASN A 127 15.77 4.44 -14.40
N LYS A 128 15.32 3.34 -15.02
CA LYS A 128 16.14 2.16 -15.32
C LYS A 128 17.43 2.53 -16.05
N LYS A 129 17.35 3.38 -17.08
CA LYS A 129 18.52 3.86 -17.83
C LYS A 129 19.36 4.83 -17.01
N ARG A 130 18.70 5.78 -16.33
CA ARG A 130 19.34 6.85 -15.55
C ARG A 130 20.16 6.31 -14.37
N TRP A 131 19.66 5.28 -13.69
CA TRP A 131 20.27 4.71 -12.49
C TRP A 131 20.87 3.32 -12.73
N HIS A 132 20.95 2.89 -13.99
CA HIS A 132 21.61 1.65 -14.40
C HIS A 132 21.14 0.44 -13.59
N TYR A 133 19.83 0.18 -13.56
CA TYR A 133 19.33 -1.02 -12.88
C TYR A 133 20.03 -2.25 -13.45
N SER A 134 20.51 -3.12 -12.57
CA SER A 134 21.14 -4.37 -13.00
C SER A 134 20.12 -5.25 -13.73
N GLU A 135 20.63 -6.15 -14.58
CA GLU A 135 19.78 -7.16 -15.23
C GLU A 135 19.03 -8.02 -14.20
N GLU A 136 19.65 -8.26 -13.05
CA GLU A 136 19.02 -8.97 -11.92
C GLU A 136 17.79 -8.21 -11.40
N ILE A 137 17.92 -6.90 -11.11
CA ILE A 137 16.80 -6.09 -10.63
C ILE A 137 15.68 -6.03 -11.67
N ASP A 138 16.03 -5.78 -12.94
CA ASP A 138 15.04 -5.74 -14.02
C ASP A 138 14.30 -7.07 -14.17
N SER A 139 15.01 -8.19 -14.07
CA SER A 139 14.42 -9.54 -14.11
C SER A 139 13.50 -9.79 -12.91
N ILE A 140 13.88 -9.36 -11.71
CA ILE A 140 13.05 -9.47 -10.51
C ILE A 140 11.77 -8.65 -10.69
N LEU A 141 11.86 -7.39 -11.11
CA LEU A 141 10.69 -6.52 -11.30
C LEU A 141 9.75 -7.08 -12.37
N ARG A 142 10.31 -7.57 -13.49
CA ARG A 142 9.52 -8.24 -14.53
C ARG A 142 8.81 -9.49 -14.02
N SER A 143 9.47 -10.31 -13.21
CA SER A 143 8.84 -11.50 -12.64
C SER A 143 7.76 -11.14 -11.62
N THR A 144 8.02 -10.10 -10.83
CA THR A 144 7.10 -9.57 -9.81
C THR A 144 5.82 -9.01 -10.44
N SER A 145 5.89 -8.37 -11.62
CA SER A 145 4.67 -7.89 -12.29
C SER A 145 3.74 -9.03 -12.70
N PHE A 146 4.29 -10.15 -13.17
CA PHE A 146 3.48 -11.36 -13.44
C PHE A 146 2.91 -11.97 -12.15
N GLU A 147 3.70 -12.02 -11.08
CA GLU A 147 3.21 -12.47 -9.77
C GLU A 147 2.07 -11.59 -9.25
N LEU A 148 2.18 -10.26 -9.38
CA LEU A 148 1.14 -9.32 -8.98
C LEU A 148 -0.15 -9.53 -9.77
N LEU A 149 -0.07 -9.73 -11.08
CA LEU A 149 -1.24 -10.04 -11.90
C LEU A 149 -1.92 -11.33 -11.47
N ASP A 150 -1.16 -12.37 -11.11
CA ASP A 150 -1.69 -13.62 -10.55
C ASP A 150 -2.38 -13.39 -9.19
N TRP A 151 -1.78 -12.58 -8.31
CA TRP A 151 -2.38 -12.25 -7.02
C TRP A 151 -3.68 -11.46 -7.16
N ILE A 152 -3.75 -10.55 -8.13
CA ILE A 152 -4.95 -9.77 -8.45
C ILE A 152 -6.05 -10.69 -8.98
N ASP A 153 -5.74 -11.51 -9.99
CA ASP A 153 -6.70 -12.44 -10.62
C ASP A 153 -7.27 -13.45 -9.60
N GLN A 154 -6.39 -14.05 -8.80
CA GLN A 154 -6.76 -15.01 -7.77
C GLN A 154 -7.26 -14.37 -6.46
N LYS A 155 -7.32 -13.03 -6.38
CA LYS A 155 -7.76 -12.27 -5.19
C LYS A 155 -7.01 -12.69 -3.92
N LYS A 156 -5.68 -12.77 -4.00
CA LYS A 156 -4.79 -13.19 -2.90
C LYS A 156 -4.38 -12.00 -2.02
N GLY A 157 -4.10 -12.30 -0.76
CA GLY A 157 -3.49 -11.35 0.19
C GLY A 157 -4.25 -10.01 0.24
N PRO A 158 -3.61 -8.87 -0.08
CA PRO A 158 -4.24 -7.55 -0.03
C PRO A 158 -5.41 -7.38 -1.01
N PHE A 159 -5.54 -8.23 -2.03
CA PHE A 159 -6.64 -8.21 -3.01
C PHE A 159 -7.81 -9.12 -2.63
N ALA A 160 -7.72 -9.85 -1.52
CA ALA A 160 -8.81 -10.70 -1.06
C ALA A 160 -10.06 -9.87 -0.73
N LYS A 161 -11.25 -10.38 -1.08
CA LYS A 161 -12.53 -9.65 -0.99
C LYS A 161 -12.76 -8.94 0.36
N LYS A 162 -12.36 -9.57 1.46
CA LYS A 162 -12.55 -9.04 2.83
C LYS A 162 -11.34 -8.31 3.40
N PHE A 163 -10.20 -8.25 2.70
CA PHE A 163 -8.96 -7.69 3.24
C PHE A 163 -9.15 -6.25 3.72
N ALA A 164 -9.66 -5.38 2.84
CA ALA A 164 -9.85 -3.97 3.17
C ALA A 164 -10.85 -3.77 4.32
N GLN A 165 -11.94 -4.55 4.33
CA GLN A 165 -12.94 -4.51 5.40
C GLN A 165 -12.32 -4.90 6.76
N ILE A 166 -11.66 -6.06 6.83
CA ILE A 166 -11.09 -6.59 8.07
C ILE A 166 -10.11 -5.59 8.70
N TRP A 167 -9.18 -5.05 7.91
CA TRP A 167 -8.13 -4.21 8.46
C TRP A 167 -8.59 -2.79 8.78
N TYR A 168 -9.59 -2.27 8.06
CA TYR A 168 -10.21 -1.00 8.43
C TYR A 168 -11.10 -1.13 9.68
N GLU A 169 -11.82 -2.24 9.85
CA GLU A 169 -12.53 -2.53 11.09
C GLU A 169 -11.57 -2.66 12.27
N ARG A 170 -10.43 -3.33 12.09
CA ARG A 170 -9.39 -3.41 13.11
C ARG A 170 -8.85 -2.03 13.49
N TYR A 171 -8.61 -1.16 12.50
CA TYR A 171 -8.26 0.24 12.75
C TYR A 171 -9.30 0.96 13.60
N ASN A 172 -10.58 0.86 13.26
CA ASN A 172 -11.67 1.48 14.02
C ASN A 172 -11.79 0.93 15.45
N GLN A 173 -11.50 -0.36 15.68
CA GLN A 173 -11.46 -0.94 17.03
C GLN A 173 -10.32 -0.37 17.88
N LEU A 174 -9.16 -0.10 17.26
CA LEU A 174 -8.01 0.51 17.92
C LEU A 174 -8.17 2.04 18.08
N ARG A 175 -9.05 2.66 17.28
CA ARG A 175 -9.38 4.09 17.29
C ARG A 175 -10.89 4.34 17.39
N PRO A 176 -11.53 3.96 18.50
CA PRO A 176 -12.98 4.13 18.67
C PRO A 176 -13.39 5.60 18.65
N ASP A 177 -12.47 6.52 18.97
CA ASP A 177 -12.65 7.97 18.90
C ASP A 177 -12.87 8.50 17.47
N LEU A 178 -12.56 7.70 16.45
CA LEU A 178 -12.69 8.07 15.05
C LEU A 178 -13.83 7.35 14.31
N ASP A 179 -14.64 6.46 14.91
CA ASP A 179 -15.59 5.53 14.23
C ASP A 179 -16.18 6.07 12.90
N ARG A 180 -15.46 5.82 11.79
CA ARG A 180 -15.88 6.18 10.43
C ARG A 180 -16.37 4.91 9.75
N SER A 181 -17.62 4.93 9.33
CA SER A 181 -18.30 3.77 8.77
C SER A 181 -18.19 3.71 7.25
N PHE A 182 -16.98 3.53 6.73
CA PHE A 182 -16.78 3.38 5.28
C PHE A 182 -17.54 2.18 4.68
N PHE A 183 -17.64 1.07 5.42
CA PHE A 183 -18.30 -0.15 4.95
C PHE A 183 -19.75 -0.35 5.47
N LYS A 184 -20.20 0.33 6.55
CA LYS A 184 -21.55 0.11 7.12
C LYS A 184 -22.68 0.52 6.16
N GLY A 185 -22.44 1.45 5.22
CA GLY A 185 -23.41 1.85 4.20
C GLY A 185 -23.64 0.79 3.11
N ARG A 186 -22.59 0.06 2.73
CA ARG A 186 -22.62 -0.92 1.62
C ARG A 186 -23.24 -2.26 2.00
N GLU A 187 -23.11 -2.69 3.25
CA GLU A 187 -23.78 -3.91 3.73
C GLU A 187 -25.31 -3.79 3.68
N ASN A 188 -25.85 -2.58 3.89
CA ASN A 188 -27.29 -2.32 3.80
C ASN A 188 -27.82 -2.32 2.36
N GLU A 189 -27.00 -1.93 1.38
CA GLU A 189 -27.35 -2.00 -0.04
C GLU A 189 -27.27 -3.42 -0.59
N GLU A 190 -26.22 -4.18 -0.24
CA GLU A 190 -26.11 -5.59 -0.63
C GLU A 190 -27.25 -6.44 -0.03
N ARG A 191 -27.67 -6.19 1.22
CA ARG A 191 -28.85 -6.85 1.82
C ARG A 191 -30.17 -6.49 1.13
N LYS A 192 -30.34 -5.23 0.70
CA LYS A 192 -31.51 -4.81 -0.08
C LYS A 192 -31.57 -5.46 -1.46
N ILE A 193 -30.42 -5.69 -2.09
CA ILE A 193 -30.32 -6.33 -3.42
C ILE A 193 -30.53 -7.85 -3.32
N LEU A 194 -30.07 -8.48 -2.23
CA LEU A 194 -30.19 -9.93 -2.01
C LEU A 194 -31.52 -10.37 -1.38
N GLY A 195 -32.45 -9.45 -1.10
CA GLY A 195 -33.81 -9.78 -0.69
C GLY A 195 -33.89 -10.57 0.62
N THR A 196 -33.08 -10.23 1.61
CA THR A 196 -33.19 -10.73 2.99
C THR A 196 -33.33 -9.58 3.97
#